data_AF-A0AAD4KFG8-F1
#
_entry.id   AF-A0AAD4KFG8-F1
#
_cell.length_a   1.000
_cell.length_b   1.000
_cell.length_c   1.000
_cell.angle_alpha   90.00
_cell.angle_beta   90.00
_cell.angle_gamma   90.00
#
_symmetry.space_group_name_H-M   'P 1'
#
loop_
_entity.id
_entity.type
_entity.pdbx_description
1 polymer ?
#
loop_
_entity_poly.entity_id
_entity_poly.type
_entity_poly.pdbx_seq_one_letter_code
_entity_poly.pdbx_strand_id
1 'polypeptide(L)'
;MSQPALITTTHDTNGLSVFRDSPSFKAITPRVGMLYSTAANQPVILAGDNDLFAHEARHNKPIPTEGSVVLIAEWPPGAESPMHRTLSVDVGVMTAGESMIKIYRVFIRYYFACCIICISPC
;
A
#
# COMPACT_ATOMS: atom_id res chain seq x y z
N MET A 1 -14.60 -6.24 -1.38
CA MET A 1 -13.71 -5.23 -1.95
C MET A 1 -13.72 -5.35 -3.47
N SER A 2 -13.87 -4.23 -4.16
CA SER A 2 -13.60 -4.15 -5.59
C SER A 2 -12.10 -4.31 -5.84
N GLN A 3 -11.71 -5.05 -6.89
CA GLN A 3 -10.30 -5.13 -7.28
C GLN A 3 -9.96 -3.90 -8.13
N PRO A 4 -9.04 -3.02 -7.70
CA PRO A 4 -8.64 -1.88 -8.50
C PRO A 4 -7.83 -2.33 -9.72
N ALA A 5 -7.86 -1.53 -10.78
CA ALA A 5 -6.94 -1.71 -11.89
C ALA A 5 -5.51 -1.40 -11.42
N LEU A 6 -4.63 -2.38 -11.51
CA LEU A 6 -3.19 -2.20 -11.35
C LEU A 6 -2.57 -2.15 -12.74
N ILE A 7 -1.64 -1.21 -12.94
CA ILE A 7 -0.88 -1.04 -14.18
C ILE A 7 0.59 -0.95 -13.79
N THR A 8 1.42 -1.75 -14.44
CA THR A 8 2.85 -1.86 -14.12
C THR A 8 3.70 -1.54 -15.34
N THR A 9 4.78 -0.80 -15.11
CA THR A 9 5.75 -0.41 -16.15
C THR A 9 7.12 -0.97 -15.78
N THR A 10 7.86 -1.45 -16.79
CA THR A 10 9.26 -1.89 -16.66
C THR A 10 10.08 -1.29 -17.82
N HIS A 11 11.32 -1.72 -17.98
CA HIS A 11 12.19 -1.37 -19.11
C HIS A 11 12.48 -2.61 -19.97
N ASP A 12 12.45 -2.44 -21.29
CA ASP A 12 12.85 -3.48 -22.23
C ASP A 12 14.40 -3.62 -22.32
N THR A 13 14.89 -4.52 -23.18
CA THR A 13 16.33 -4.72 -23.39
C THR A 13 17.05 -3.52 -24.00
N ASN A 14 16.31 -2.53 -24.51
CA ASN A 14 16.84 -1.28 -25.07
C ASN A 14 16.80 -0.14 -24.05
N GLY A 15 16.29 -0.38 -22.83
CA GLY A 15 16.10 0.63 -21.79
C GLY A 15 14.86 1.51 -21.99
N LEU A 16 13.93 1.13 -22.87
CA LEU A 16 12.68 1.87 -23.11
C LEU A 16 11.61 1.45 -22.12
N SER A 17 10.87 2.42 -21.58
CA SER A 17 9.75 2.15 -20.66
C SER A 17 8.58 1.49 -21.40
N VAL A 18 8.17 0.31 -20.93
CA VAL A 18 7.09 -0.51 -21.51
C VAL A 18 6.10 -0.97 -20.44
N PHE A 19 4.87 -1.27 -20.83
CA PHE A 19 3.90 -1.91 -19.94
C PHE A 19 4.21 -3.39 -19.76
N ARG A 20 3.97 -3.91 -18.55
CA ARG A 20 4.12 -5.31 -18.16
C ARG A 20 2.85 -5.77 -17.44
N ASP A 21 2.57 -7.06 -17.50
CA ASP A 21 1.55 -7.70 -16.66
C ASP A 21 1.75 -7.34 -15.18
N SER A 22 0.72 -6.76 -14.58
CA SER A 22 0.75 -6.34 -13.18
C SER A 22 0.73 -7.55 -12.23
N PRO A 23 1.38 -7.42 -11.05
CA PRO A 23 1.38 -8.48 -10.06
C PRO A 23 -0.03 -8.74 -9.53
N SER A 24 -0.21 -9.92 -8.93
CA SER A 24 -1.51 -10.35 -8.43
C SER A 24 -2.00 -9.46 -7.28
N PHE A 25 -3.27 -9.04 -7.33
CA PHE A 25 -3.87 -8.28 -6.24
C PHE A 25 -3.99 -9.16 -4.97
N LYS A 26 -3.30 -8.77 -3.90
CA LYS A 26 -3.20 -9.57 -2.66
C LYS A 26 -4.23 -9.14 -1.62
N ALA A 27 -5.37 -9.83 -1.57
CA ALA A 27 -6.33 -9.66 -0.48
C ALA A 27 -5.72 -10.09 0.87
N ILE A 28 -5.79 -9.22 1.87
CA ILE A 28 -5.34 -9.49 3.26
C ILE A 28 -6.56 -9.77 4.14
N THR A 29 -7.61 -8.97 3.99
CA THR A 29 -8.92 -9.15 4.63
C THR A 29 -10.03 -8.83 3.62
N PRO A 30 -11.32 -9.10 3.91
CA PRO A 30 -12.42 -8.69 3.03
C PRO A 30 -12.52 -7.18 2.76
N ARG A 31 -11.79 -6.35 3.53
CA ARG A 31 -11.78 -4.88 3.50
C ARG A 31 -10.44 -4.25 3.19
N VAL A 32 -9.34 -5.02 3.13
CA VAL A 32 -7.98 -4.49 2.96
C VAL A 32 -7.19 -5.42 2.04
N GLY A 33 -6.52 -4.85 1.05
CA GLY A 33 -5.59 -5.57 0.20
C GLY A 33 -4.36 -4.77 -0.15
N MET A 34 -3.33 -5.49 -0.58
CA MET A 34 -2.04 -4.96 -0.97
C MET A 34 -1.96 -4.88 -2.49
N LEU A 35 -1.54 -3.71 -2.98
CA LEU A 35 -1.33 -3.44 -4.41
C LEU A 35 0.13 -3.62 -4.81
N TYR A 36 1.05 -3.26 -3.90
CA TYR A 36 2.49 -3.30 -4.12
C TYR A 36 3.23 -3.27 -2.77
N SER A 37 4.46 -3.78 -2.74
CA SER A 37 5.31 -3.74 -1.55
C SER A 37 6.78 -3.95 -1.87
N THR A 38 7.66 -3.31 -1.12
CA THR A 38 9.12 -3.50 -1.23
C THR A 38 9.63 -4.42 -0.11
N ALA A 39 10.84 -4.99 -0.25
CA ALA A 39 11.41 -5.90 0.75
C ALA A 39 12.03 -5.17 1.96
N ALA A 40 12.74 -4.06 1.73
CA ALA A 40 13.64 -3.44 2.72
C ALA A 40 13.48 -1.92 2.79
N ASN A 41 13.96 -1.32 3.90
CA ASN A 41 13.93 0.13 4.15
C ASN A 41 14.97 0.94 3.33
N GLN A 42 15.67 0.28 2.41
CA GLN A 42 16.66 0.89 1.51
C GLN A 42 15.99 1.35 0.20
N PRO A 43 16.62 2.26 -0.58
CA PRO A 43 16.14 2.62 -1.91
C PRO A 43 15.88 1.39 -2.78
N VAL A 44 14.72 1.38 -3.44
CA VAL A 44 14.23 0.21 -4.18
C VAL A 44 15.04 -0.01 -5.46
N ILE A 45 15.52 -1.23 -5.66
CA ILE A 45 16.19 -1.63 -6.90
C ILE A 45 15.13 -2.12 -7.89
N LEU A 46 14.72 -1.24 -8.81
CA LEU A 46 13.78 -1.54 -9.90
C LEU A 46 14.44 -2.26 -11.09
N ALA A 47 15.77 -2.36 -11.10
CA ALA A 47 16.51 -3.01 -12.19
C ALA A 47 16.20 -4.52 -12.22
N GLY A 48 15.82 -5.03 -13.39
CA GLY A 48 15.52 -6.45 -13.59
C GLY A 48 14.26 -6.95 -12.89
N ASP A 49 13.30 -6.07 -12.59
CA ASP A 49 12.03 -6.39 -11.90
C ASP A 49 12.20 -7.03 -10.51
N ASN A 50 13.37 -6.82 -9.87
CA ASN A 50 13.71 -7.37 -8.55
C ASN A 50 12.68 -6.99 -7.46
N ASP A 51 12.10 -5.81 -7.57
CA ASP A 51 11.06 -5.31 -6.68
C ASP A 51 9.71 -6.03 -6.88
N LEU A 52 9.37 -6.40 -8.13
CA LEU A 52 8.18 -7.21 -8.43
C LEU A 52 8.34 -8.64 -7.91
N PHE A 53 9.52 -9.26 -8.07
CA PHE A 53 9.81 -10.57 -7.48
C PHE A 53 9.73 -10.53 -5.94
N ALA A 54 10.27 -9.47 -5.32
CA ALA A 54 10.17 -9.25 -3.88
C ALA A 54 8.71 -9.03 -3.42
N HIS A 55 7.91 -8.30 -4.20
CA HIS A 55 6.49 -8.12 -3.92
C HIS A 55 5.72 -9.44 -4.00
N GLU A 56 5.93 -10.25 -5.04
CA GLU A 56 5.24 -11.54 -5.19
C GLU A 56 5.65 -12.55 -4.10
N ALA A 57 6.91 -12.54 -3.66
CA ALA A 57 7.37 -13.34 -2.52
C ALA A 57 6.81 -12.87 -1.16
N ARG A 58 6.32 -11.63 -1.03
CA ARG A 58 5.87 -11.07 0.25
C ARG A 58 4.57 -11.70 0.74
N HIS A 59 4.55 -12.08 2.03
CA HIS A 59 3.36 -12.54 2.74
C HIS A 59 2.29 -11.43 2.90
N ASN A 60 1.02 -11.85 2.94
CA ASN A 60 -0.15 -10.98 3.09
C ASN A 60 -0.32 -10.44 4.53
N LYS A 61 0.67 -9.71 5.05
CA LYS A 61 0.58 -8.96 6.31
C LYS A 61 0.30 -7.48 6.02
N PRO A 62 -0.64 -6.83 6.74
CA PRO A 62 -1.01 -5.43 6.46
C PRO A 62 0.05 -4.43 6.95
N ILE A 63 0.66 -4.70 8.10
CA ILE A 63 1.68 -3.82 8.68
C ILE A 63 3.06 -4.37 8.28
N PRO A 64 3.88 -3.64 7.49
CA PRO A 64 5.27 -4.00 7.27
C PRO A 64 6.09 -3.87 8.55
N THR A 65 7.08 -4.74 8.71
CA THR A 65 8.23 -4.52 9.62
C THR A 65 9.40 -3.88 8.88
N GLU A 66 9.50 -4.16 7.58
CA GLU A 66 10.51 -3.65 6.65
C GLU A 66 9.88 -3.38 5.29
N GLY A 67 10.43 -2.40 4.58
CA GLY A 67 9.97 -1.92 3.29
C GLY A 67 8.79 -0.95 3.38
N SER A 68 8.24 -0.67 2.21
CA SER A 68 7.02 0.10 2.02
C SER A 68 5.89 -0.81 1.54
N VAL A 69 4.65 -0.46 1.84
CA VAL A 69 3.46 -1.20 1.38
C VAL A 69 2.39 -0.21 0.91
N VAL A 70 1.82 -0.46 -0.27
CA VAL A 70 0.67 0.27 -0.79
C VAL A 70 -0.58 -0.56 -0.54
N LEU A 71 -1.48 -0.05 0.30
CA LEU A 71 -2.73 -0.71 0.66
C LEU A 71 -3.95 0.06 0.11
N ILE A 72 -4.91 -0.69 -0.40
CA ILE A 72 -6.29 -0.21 -0.61
C ILE A 72 -7.17 -0.74 0.53
N ALA A 73 -8.07 0.08 1.05
CA ALA A 73 -8.98 -0.28 2.12
C ALA A 73 -10.40 0.26 1.87
N GLU A 74 -11.41 -0.60 2.04
CA GLU A 74 -12.83 -0.25 1.99
C GLU A 74 -13.46 -0.35 3.38
N TRP A 75 -13.97 0.76 3.92
CA TRP A 75 -14.67 0.81 5.20
C TRP A 75 -16.16 1.07 4.96
N PRO A 76 -17.07 0.13 5.32
CA PRO A 76 -18.51 0.38 5.21
C PRO A 76 -18.97 1.41 6.26
N PRO A 77 -20.12 2.08 6.05
CA PRO A 77 -20.65 3.06 7.00
C PRO A 77 -20.75 2.50 8.43
N GLY A 78 -20.29 3.28 9.41
CA GLY A 78 -20.28 2.89 10.83
C GLY A 78 -19.18 1.90 11.23
N ALA A 79 -18.30 1.46 10.32
CA ALA A 79 -17.13 0.67 10.70
C ALA A 79 -16.07 1.55 11.37
N GLU A 80 -15.43 1.02 12.43
CA GLU A 80 -14.25 1.61 13.05
C GLU A 80 -13.04 0.68 12.91
N SER A 81 -11.86 1.26 12.73
CA SER A 81 -10.57 0.56 12.82
C SER A 81 -10.06 0.56 14.27
N PRO A 82 -9.45 -0.53 14.77
CA PRO A 82 -8.81 -0.54 16.08
C PRO A 82 -7.74 0.56 16.20
N MET A 83 -7.71 1.25 17.34
CA MET A 83 -6.65 2.20 17.66
C MET A 83 -5.33 1.45 17.86
N HIS A 84 -4.32 1.81 17.08
CA HIS A 84 -2.99 1.20 17.13
C HIS A 84 -1.91 2.23 16.78
N ARG A 85 -0.64 1.84 16.92
CA ARG A 85 0.52 2.63 16.49
C ARG A 85 1.47 1.72 15.72
N THR A 86 1.96 2.20 14.59
CA THR A 86 3.00 1.58 13.77
C THR A 86 4.32 2.35 13.93
N LEU A 87 5.44 1.71 13.55
CA LEU A 87 6.71 2.40 13.32
C LEU A 87 6.83 2.66 11.81
N SER A 88 6.02 3.61 11.31
CA SER A 88 5.95 3.97 9.89
C SER A 88 5.47 5.41 9.72
N VAL A 89 5.71 5.94 8.52
CA VAL A 89 5.12 7.19 8.02
C VAL A 89 4.04 6.80 7.01
N ASP A 90 2.79 7.13 7.35
CA ASP A 90 1.61 6.66 6.63
C ASP A 90 0.97 7.83 5.86
N VAL A 91 0.95 7.73 4.52
CA VAL A 91 0.35 8.73 3.63
C VAL A 91 -1.02 8.22 3.15
N GLY A 92 -2.09 8.72 3.76
CA GLY A 92 -3.47 8.42 3.36
C GLY A 92 -3.98 9.31 2.23
N VAL A 93 -4.32 8.73 1.07
CA VAL A 93 -4.77 9.43 -0.15
C VAL A 93 -6.26 9.21 -0.45
N MET A 94 -6.91 10.19 -1.06
CA MET A 94 -8.36 10.30 -1.13
C MET A 94 -8.96 9.62 -2.37
N THR A 95 -9.88 8.65 -2.19
CA THR A 95 -10.66 8.00 -3.29
C THR A 95 -12.20 8.12 -3.22
N ALA A 96 -12.93 7.50 -2.27
CA ALA A 96 -14.42 7.57 -2.21
C ALA A 96 -15.05 7.37 -0.80
N GLY A 97 -16.19 8.03 -0.49
CA GLY A 97 -16.91 7.96 0.81
C GLY A 97 -16.84 9.24 1.67
N GLU A 98 -16.51 9.13 2.96
CA GLU A 98 -15.80 10.13 3.80
C GLU A 98 -15.26 9.42 5.06
N SER A 99 -14.33 10.01 5.83
CA SER A 99 -13.86 9.38 7.09
C SER A 99 -13.39 10.36 8.17
N MET A 100 -13.49 9.93 9.43
CA MET A 100 -12.99 10.68 10.58
C MET A 100 -11.80 9.96 11.19
N ILE A 101 -10.65 10.63 11.27
CA ILE A 101 -9.46 10.10 11.94
C ILE A 101 -9.46 10.58 13.39
N LYS A 102 -9.44 9.61 14.32
CA LYS A 102 -9.32 9.84 15.76
C LYS A 102 -7.84 9.74 16.15
N ILE A 103 -7.20 10.88 16.36
CA ILE A 103 -5.85 10.97 16.96
C ILE A 103 -6.03 11.29 18.46
N TYR A 104 -5.05 11.00 19.31
CA TYR A 104 -5.15 11.25 20.76
C TYR A 104 -5.65 12.66 21.09
N ARG A 105 -6.90 12.76 21.58
CA ARG A 105 -7.63 14.01 21.89
C ARG A 105 -7.85 14.99 20.72
N VAL A 106 -7.65 14.57 19.47
CA VAL A 106 -7.86 15.40 18.26
C VAL A 106 -8.68 14.63 17.24
N PHE A 107 -9.80 15.22 16.81
CA PHE A 107 -10.61 14.71 15.70
C PHE A 107 -10.27 15.49 14.44
N ILE A 108 -9.86 14.79 13.39
CA ILE A 108 -9.65 15.40 12.07
C ILE A 108 -10.61 14.74 11.07
N ARG A 109 -11.47 15.56 10.48
CA ARG A 109 -12.42 15.15 9.44
C ARG A 109 -11.69 15.25 8.10
N TYR A 110 -11.54 14.12 7.41
CA TYR A 110 -10.91 14.04 6.09
C TYR A 110 -11.90 13.47 5.08
N TYR A 111 -11.65 13.71 3.80
CA TYR A 111 -12.49 13.22 2.72
C TYR A 111 -11.77 12.06 2.00
N PHE A 112 -11.94 10.82 2.52
CA PHE A 112 -11.48 9.50 2.00
C PHE A 112 -10.02 9.06 2.38
N ALA A 113 -9.64 7.76 2.26
CA ALA A 113 -8.29 7.23 2.61
C ALA A 113 -7.77 6.00 1.80
N CYS A 114 -6.49 6.01 1.43
CA CYS A 114 -5.70 4.99 0.71
C CYS A 114 -4.26 5.06 1.24
N CYS A 115 -3.83 4.08 2.03
CA CYS A 115 -2.64 4.23 2.86
C CYS A 115 -1.36 3.72 2.16
N ILE A 116 -0.42 4.61 1.89
CA ILE A 116 0.95 4.29 1.54
C ILE A 116 1.77 4.29 2.83
N ILE A 117 2.13 3.10 3.30
CA ILE A 117 2.93 2.91 4.52
C ILE A 117 4.40 2.88 4.12
N CYS A 118 5.18 3.87 4.55
CA CYS A 118 6.62 3.99 4.30
C CYS A 118 7.38 3.97 5.63
N ILE A 119 8.22 2.95 5.87
CA ILE A 119 9.05 2.90 7.08
C ILE A 119 10.32 3.73 6.86
N SER A 120 10.45 4.82 7.62
CA SER A 120 11.69 5.60 7.66
C SER A 120 12.80 4.82 8.39
N PRO A 121 14.04 4.78 7.88
CA PRO A 121 15.17 4.34 8.68
C PRO A 121 15.41 5.32 9.84
N CYS A 122 15.58 4.78 11.04
CA CYS A 122 16.17 5.49 12.19
C CYS A 122 17.69 5.32 12.17
#